data_AF-A0A450WAC7-F1
#
_entry.id   AF-A0A450WAC7-F1
#
_cell.length_a   1.000
_cell.length_b   1.000
_cell.length_c   1.000
_cell.angle_alpha   90.00
_cell.angle_beta   90.00
_cell.angle_gamma   90.00
#
_symmetry.space_group_name_H-M   'P 1'
#
loop_
_entity.id
_entity.type
_entity.pdbx_description
1 polymer ?
#
loop_
_entity_poly.entity_id
_entity_poly.type
_entity_poly.pdbx_seq_one_letter_code
_entity_poly.pdbx_strand_id
1 'polypeptide(L)' 'TDRGTEYCGKAEQHDYQLYLALNDVEHTKTKVNSPQTNGICERFRKTILQE' A
#
# COMPACT_ATOMS: atom_id res chain seq x y z
N THR A 1 -2.29 2.05 -0.90
CA THR A 1 -1.24 1.06 -1.22
C THR A 1 -1.65 0.22 -2.42
N ASP A 2 -0.72 -0.60 -2.92
CA ASP A 2 -1.07 -1.63 -3.90
C ASP A 2 -1.96 -2.72 -3.30
N ARG A 3 -2.53 -3.55 -4.19
CA ARG A 3 -3.44 -4.65 -3.83
C ARG A 3 -2.71 -5.92 -3.41
N GLY A 4 -1.48 -5.81 -2.92
CA GLY A 4 -0.74 -6.92 -2.35
C GLY A 4 -1.49 -7.52 -1.15
N THR A 5 -1.38 -8.83 -0.97
CA THR A 5 -2.05 -9.55 0.12
C THR A 5 -1.64 -9.05 1.51
N GLU A 6 -0.44 -8.47 1.61
CA GLU A 6 0.13 -7.83 2.80
C GLU A 6 -0.60 -6.54 3.24
N TYR A 7 -1.29 -5.87 2.30
CA TYR A 7 -2.06 -4.65 2.58
C TYR A 7 -3.57 -4.87 2.41
N CYS A 8 -3.97 -6.04 1.92
CA CYS A 8 -5.32 -6.35 1.49
C CYS A 8 -5.76 -7.75 1.94
N GLY A 9 -5.85 -7.99 3.25
CA GLY A 9 -6.52 -9.18 3.81
C GLY A 9 -7.98 -8.94 4.17
N LYS A 10 -8.62 -9.98 4.72
CA LYS A 10 -9.97 -9.90 5.30
C LYS A 10 -9.91 -9.13 6.62
N ALA A 11 -10.86 -8.23 6.85
CA ALA A 11 -10.89 -7.39 8.06
C ALA A 11 -10.81 -8.19 9.37
N GLU A 12 -11.32 -9.42 9.38
CA GLU A 12 -11.33 -10.33 10.53
C GLU A 12 -9.94 -10.88 10.91
N GLN A 13 -8.97 -10.85 9.99
CA GLN A 13 -7.66 -11.50 10.14
C GLN A 13 -6.48 -10.62 9.72
N HIS A 14 -6.71 -9.32 9.52
CA HIS A 14 -5.72 -8.43 8.92
C HIS A 14 -5.41 -7.25 9.83
N ASP A 15 -4.44 -7.45 10.74
CA ASP A 15 -4.00 -6.48 11.74
C ASP A 15 -3.64 -5.11 11.15
N TYR A 16 -3.14 -5.07 9.90
CA TYR A 16 -2.83 -3.83 9.22
C TYR A 16 -4.08 -2.95 8.98
N GLN A 17 -5.23 -3.53 8.61
CA GLN A 17 -6.45 -2.74 8.42
C GLN A 17 -7.03 -2.27 9.77
N LEU A 18 -6.91 -3.11 10.80
CA LEU A 18 -7.30 -2.74 12.16
C LEU A 18 -6.43 -1.59 12.69
N TYR A 19 -5.10 -1.67 12.50
CA TYR A 19 -4.17 -0.62 12.88
C TYR A 19 -4.52 0.72 12.24
N LEU A 20 -4.80 0.72 10.92
CA LEU A 20 -5.18 1.94 10.21
C LEU A 20 -6.48 2.54 10.76
N ALA A 21 -7.50 1.71 11.02
CA ALA A 21 -8.76 2.14 11.59
C ALA A 21 -8.62 2.69 13.03
N LEU A 22 -7.79 2.05 13.86
CA LEU A 22 -7.54 2.51 15.24
C LEU A 22 -6.79 3.84 15.30
N ASN A 23 -5.97 4.14 14.29
CA ASN A 23 -5.18 5.37 14.22
C ASN A 23 -5.84 6.46 13.35
N ASP A 24 -7.10 6.27 12.95
CA ASP A 24 -7.85 7.20 12.09
C ASP A 24 -7.12 7.55 10.78
N VAL A 25 -6.44 6.55 10.20
CA VAL A 25 -5.71 6.69 8.93
C VAL A 25 -6.59 6.16 7.79
N GLU A 26 -7.01 7.07 6.92
CA GLU A 26 -7.75 6.69 5.71
C GLU A 26 -6.84 5.91 4.75
N HIS A 27 -7.30 4.73 4.32
CA HIS A 27 -6.54 3.84 3.44
C HIS A 27 -7.19 3.71 2.08
N THR A 28 -6.51 4.21 1.06
CA THR A 28 -6.93 4.08 -0.34
C THR A 28 -6.07 3.06 -1.08
N LYS A 29 -6.69 2.33 -2.01
CA LYS A 29 -6.02 1.29 -2.83
C LYS A 29 -5.83 1.79 -4.26
N THR A 30 -4.70 1.45 -4.88
CA THR A 30 -4.48 1.75 -6.30
C THR A 30 -5.50 1.02 -7.18
N LYS A 31 -5.83 1.61 -8.34
CA LYS A 31 -6.65 0.95 -9.35
C LYS A 31 -5.89 -0.25 -9.92
N VAL A 32 -6.62 -1.33 -10.22
CA VAL A 32 -6.05 -2.52 -10.87
C VAL A 32 -5.38 -2.09 -12.17
N ASN A 33 -4.16 -2.59 -12.41
CA ASN A 33 -3.39 -2.32 -13.63
C ASN A 33 -3.10 -0.83 -13.87
N SER A 34 -2.96 -0.03 -12.82
CA SER A 34 -2.53 1.37 -12.92
C SER A 34 -1.14 1.58 -12.29
N PRO A 35 -0.06 1.11 -12.94
CA PRO A 35 1.30 1.27 -12.44
C PRO A 35 1.69 2.75 -12.25
N GLN A 36 1.06 3.67 -12.99
CA GLN A 36 1.32 5.10 -12.81
C GLN A 36 0.93 5.62 -11.41
N THR A 37 -0.07 5.01 -10.76
CA THR A 37 -0.52 5.47 -9.42
C THR A 37 0.45 5.16 -8.29
N ASN A 38 1.39 4.22 -8.46
CA ASN A 38 2.47 3.96 -7.50
C ASN A 38 3.86 4.43 -7.98
N GLY A 39 3.90 5.22 -9.06
CA GLY A 39 5.15 5.57 -9.74
C GLY A 39 6.14 6.39 -8.90
N ILE A 40 5.69 7.09 -7.85
CA ILE A 40 6.59 7.80 -6.92
C ILE A 40 7.37 6.79 -6.07
N CYS A 41 6.71 5.81 -5.47
CA CYS A 41 7.36 4.78 -4.65
C CYS A 41 8.32 3.93 -5.50
N GLU A 42 7.93 3.59 -6.73
CA GLU A 42 8.80 2.87 -7.66
C GLU A 42 10.07 3.66 -8.02
N ARG A 43 9.95 4.98 -8.27
CA ARG A 43 11.10 5.85 -8.54
C ARG A 43 12.00 6.00 -7.31
N PHE A 44 11.40 6.21 -6.14
CA PHE A 44 12.14 6.32 -4.89
C PHE A 44 12.96 5.06 -4.59
N ARG A 45 12.37 3.87 -4.79
CA ARG A 45 13.08 2.59 -4.65
C ARG A 45 14.29 2.49 -5.58
N LYS A 46 14.18 2.97 -6.83
CA LYS A 46 15.30 3.00 -7.78
C LYS A 46 16.40 3.96 -7.31
N THR A 47 16.04 5.12 -6.78
CA THR A 47 17.02 6.08 -6.25
C THR A 47 17.82 5.48 -5.09
N ILE A 48 17.16 4.83 -4.12
CA ILE A 48 17.84 4.19 -2.99
C ILE A 48 18.72 3.01 -3.40
N LEU A 49 18.27 2.17 -4.35
CA LEU A 49 19.03 1.00 -4.81
C LEU A 49 20.20 1.34 -5.76
N GLN A 50 20.34 2.61 -6.18
CA GLN A 50 21.44 3.08 -7.01
C GLN A 50 22.59 3.71 -6.18
N GLU A 51 22.57 3.56 -4.86
CA GLU A 51 23.76 3.73 -3.99
C GLU A 51 24.61 2.45 -3.96
#